data_AF-A0A3R9T813-F1
#
_entry.id   AF-A0A3R9T813-F1
#
_cell.length_a   1.000
_cell.length_b   1.000
_cell.length_c   1.000
_cell.angle_alpha   90.00
_cell.angle_beta   90.00
_cell.angle_gamma   90.00
#
_symmetry.space_group_name_H-M   'P 1'
#
loop_
_entity.id
_entity.type
_entity.pdbx_description
1 polymer ?
#
loop_
_entity_poly.entity_id
_entity_poly.type
_entity_poly.pdbx_seq_one_letter_code
_entity_poly.pdbx_strand_id
1 'polypeptide(L)'
;MRRSSKKKRDLHSFREIKRDLYRQQKLKREELRMMTMKEEKKRISLAFTLLCLAISFALFFGFYYLSQQVPNKAELKYKYDDRASSVSGDSSASQQNDDESKLTQEQKELKKKIVEEDEEKFAFNWTLDNFVELKVKNGGTNSPTLEEVIAKYGKASDVSFAKKEVTLTYKTRIIDVPRYGASGHPQEISLSFYDPDSNGKTYYLINKSAVYLDDSRYLPATKDEFVFKWKSEDMDTLKIGDWRYGKGGMTYQEVVERFGLPSHTNISGSDTDYSPLTLQVNYINIRRSNTERKSDRVSLNFRRQEDGSFCLADVTKRI
;
A
#
# COMPACT_ATOMS: atom_id res chain seq x y z
N MET A 1 34.12 15.80 57.41
CA MET A 1 33.01 15.53 56.46
C MET A 1 32.90 16.65 55.41
N ARG A 2 33.40 16.48 54.17
CA ARG A 2 33.12 17.40 53.02
C ARG A 2 33.62 16.81 51.68
N ARG A 3 33.13 15.63 51.27
CA ARG A 3 33.44 15.06 49.92
C ARG A 3 32.22 14.57 49.12
N SER A 4 31.00 14.64 49.67
CA SER A 4 29.79 14.08 49.04
C SER A 4 29.09 15.02 48.04
N SER A 5 29.27 16.35 48.12
CA SER A 5 28.45 17.30 47.33
C SER A 5 28.98 17.66 45.93
N LYS A 6 30.22 17.29 45.57
CA LYS A 6 30.75 17.51 44.21
C LYS A 6 30.25 16.44 43.22
N LYS A 7 30.28 15.17 43.62
CA LYS A 7 29.90 14.02 42.77
C LYS A 7 28.44 14.05 42.28
N LYS A 8 27.52 14.65 43.05
CA LYS A 8 26.11 14.82 42.65
C LYS A 8 25.87 15.96 41.64
N ARG A 9 26.71 17.01 41.64
CA ARG A 9 26.62 18.13 40.69
C ARG A 9 27.10 17.72 39.30
N ASP A 10 28.18 16.95 39.22
CA ASP A 10 28.75 16.51 37.94
C ASP A 10 27.82 15.52 37.20
N LEU A 11 27.14 14.64 37.95
CA LEU A 11 26.17 13.68 37.39
C LEU A 11 24.91 14.37 36.82
N HIS A 12 24.49 15.47 37.45
CA HIS A 12 23.36 16.28 36.96
C HIS A 12 23.73 16.97 35.64
N SER A 13 24.94 17.56 35.57
CA SER A 13 25.42 18.21 34.35
C SER A 13 25.56 17.24 33.17
N PHE A 14 26.02 16.00 33.43
CA PHE A 14 26.14 15.00 32.37
C PHE A 14 24.77 14.56 31.82
N ARG A 15 23.75 14.45 32.69
CA ARG A 15 22.38 14.13 32.27
C ARG A 15 21.78 15.25 31.43
N GLU A 16 22.09 16.50 31.74
CA GLU A 16 21.66 17.67 30.97
C GLU A 16 22.35 17.74 29.62
N ILE A 17 23.68 17.56 29.56
CA ILE A 17 24.44 17.52 28.31
C ILE A 17 23.93 16.42 27.38
N LYS A 18 23.65 15.22 27.90
CA LYS A 18 23.09 14.12 27.08
C LYS A 18 21.69 14.45 26.55
N ARG A 19 20.86 15.12 27.36
CA ARG A 19 19.52 15.54 26.97
C ARG A 19 19.57 16.62 25.88
N ASP A 20 20.53 17.54 25.97
CA ASP A 20 20.72 18.61 25.00
C ASP A 20 21.28 18.10 23.68
N LEU A 21 22.25 17.19 23.73
CA LEU A 21 22.77 16.49 22.54
C LEU A 21 21.66 15.73 21.79
N TYR A 22 20.75 15.10 22.53
CA TYR A 22 19.60 14.41 21.93
C TYR A 22 18.62 15.38 21.27
N ARG A 23 18.38 16.55 21.86
CA ARG A 23 17.56 17.61 21.23
C ARG A 23 18.21 18.12 19.95
N GLN A 24 19.52 18.39 19.97
CA GLN A 24 20.25 18.85 18.78
C GLN A 24 20.25 17.81 17.65
N GLN A 25 20.45 16.52 17.98
CA GLN A 25 20.35 15.45 16.97
C GLN A 25 18.94 15.33 16.40
N LYS A 26 17.90 15.51 17.22
CA LYS A 26 16.51 15.49 16.76
C LYS A 26 16.23 16.64 15.80
N LEU A 27 16.61 17.87 16.17
CA LEU A 27 16.44 19.06 15.32
C LEU A 27 17.18 18.92 13.99
N LYS A 28 18.43 18.46 14.01
CA LYS A 28 19.22 18.26 12.79
C LYS A 28 18.61 17.21 11.85
N ARG A 29 17.95 16.17 12.39
CA ARG A 29 17.21 15.19 11.58
C ARG A 29 15.92 15.76 11.02
N GLU A 30 15.20 16.57 11.78
CA GLU A 30 13.99 17.27 11.31
C GLU A 30 14.34 18.26 10.19
N GLU A 31 15.41 19.04 10.33
CA GLU A 31 15.92 19.93 9.26
C GLU A 31 16.32 19.15 8.01
N LEU A 32 17.04 18.03 8.17
CA LEU A 32 17.42 17.18 7.04
C LEU A 32 16.19 16.61 6.33
N ARG A 33 15.18 16.14 7.07
CA ARG A 33 13.90 15.65 6.51
C ARG A 33 13.14 16.75 5.78
N MET A 34 13.10 17.96 6.33
CA MET A 34 12.45 19.10 5.67
C MET A 34 13.20 19.50 4.39
N MET A 35 14.54 19.44 4.39
CA MET A 35 15.35 19.69 3.21
C MET A 35 15.14 18.62 2.13
N THR A 36 15.15 17.32 2.48
CA THR A 36 14.91 16.23 1.52
C THR A 36 13.51 16.30 0.94
N MET A 37 12.47 16.50 1.77
CA MET A 37 11.10 16.68 1.29
C MET A 37 10.96 17.89 0.38
N LYS A 38 11.65 18.99 0.67
CA LYS A 38 11.63 20.21 -0.18
C LYS A 38 12.34 19.97 -1.50
N GLU A 39 13.44 19.22 -1.52
CA GLU A 39 14.16 18.86 -2.74
C GLU A 39 13.36 17.87 -3.59
N GLU A 40 12.75 16.85 -2.99
CA GLU A 40 11.86 15.92 -3.67
C GLU A 40 10.65 16.63 -4.27
N LYS A 41 9.98 17.52 -3.51
CA LYS A 41 8.89 18.34 -4.05
C LYS A 41 9.33 19.21 -5.23
N LYS A 42 10.54 19.79 -5.19
CA LYS A 42 11.10 20.54 -6.32
C LYS A 42 11.36 19.64 -7.53
N ARG A 43 11.93 18.46 -7.33
CA ARG A 43 12.19 17.50 -8.42
C ARG A 43 10.89 17.00 -9.06
N ILE A 44 9.89 16.67 -8.26
CA ILE A 44 8.56 16.25 -8.73
C ILE A 44 7.88 17.40 -9.48
N SER A 45 7.92 18.63 -8.94
CA SER A 45 7.36 19.79 -9.63
C SER A 45 8.04 20.07 -10.97
N LEU A 46 9.37 19.94 -11.05
CA LEU A 46 10.12 20.09 -12.29
C LEU A 46 9.76 19.00 -13.31
N ALA A 47 9.72 17.74 -12.88
CA ALA A 47 9.33 16.61 -13.72
C ALA A 47 7.90 16.78 -14.25
N PHE A 48 6.97 17.25 -13.42
CA PHE A 48 5.59 17.54 -13.81
C PHE A 48 5.51 18.66 -14.86
N THR A 49 6.29 19.74 -14.71
CA THR A 49 6.35 20.81 -15.72
C THR A 49 6.91 20.33 -17.06
N LEU A 50 7.93 19.46 -17.05
CA LEU A 50 8.49 18.88 -18.27
C LEU A 50 7.52 17.91 -18.94
N LEU A 51 6.78 17.12 -18.15
CA LEU A 51 5.73 16.23 -18.65
C LEU A 51 4.60 17.02 -19.33
N CYS A 52 4.15 18.12 -18.73
CA CYS A 52 3.13 19.00 -19.32
C CYS A 52 3.60 19.61 -20.64
N LEU A 53 4.87 20.03 -20.75
CA LEU A 53 5.45 20.53 -22.00
C LEU A 53 5.53 19.43 -23.08
N ALA A 54 5.91 18.21 -22.71
CA ALA A 54 5.97 17.07 -23.62
C ALA A 54 4.59 16.66 -24.14
N ILE A 55 3.57 16.62 -23.28
CA ILE A 55 2.18 16.34 -23.67
C ILE A 55 1.65 17.44 -24.60
N SER A 56 1.93 18.70 -24.31
CA SER A 56 1.54 19.83 -25.16
C SER A 56 2.17 19.74 -26.55
N PHE A 57 3.44 19.32 -26.63
CA PHE A 57 4.13 19.08 -27.91
C PHE A 57 3.51 17.89 -28.67
N ALA A 58 3.24 16.77 -27.99
CA ALA A 58 2.64 15.59 -28.60
C ALA A 58 1.22 15.84 -29.12
N LEU A 59 0.40 16.63 -28.41
CA LEU A 59 -0.94 17.00 -28.86
C LEU A 59 -0.91 17.94 -30.07
N PHE A 60 0.09 18.83 -30.18
CA PHE A 60 0.22 19.76 -31.31
C PHE A 60 0.67 19.06 -32.61
N PHE A 61 1.50 18.01 -32.54
CA PHE A 61 1.98 17.28 -33.71
C PHE A 61 1.24 15.96 -34.00
N GLY A 62 0.63 15.32 -33.00
CA GLY A 62 -0.01 14.01 -33.12
C GLY A 62 -1.30 14.01 -33.96
N PHE A 63 -2.06 15.10 -33.96
CA PHE A 63 -3.27 15.23 -34.80
C PHE A 63 -2.95 15.35 -36.30
N TYR A 64 -1.77 15.86 -36.66
CA TYR A 64 -1.39 16.05 -38.06
C TYR A 64 -1.05 14.73 -38.76
N TYR A 65 -0.60 13.72 -38.02
CA TYR A 65 -0.15 12.45 -38.58
C TYR A 65 -1.27 11.41 -38.71
N LEU A 66 -2.31 11.48 -37.87
CA LEU A 66 -3.38 10.47 -37.84
C LEU A 66 -4.48 10.70 -38.90
N SER A 67 -4.53 11.88 -39.53
CA SER A 67 -5.53 12.19 -40.56
C SER A 67 -5.21 11.62 -41.96
N GLN A 68 -4.11 10.85 -42.13
CA GLN A 68 -3.70 10.34 -43.44
C GLN A 68 -3.78 8.82 -43.64
N GLN A 69 -4.21 8.01 -42.65
CA GLN A 69 -4.29 6.56 -42.83
C GLN A 69 -5.57 5.96 -42.27
N VAL A 70 -6.59 5.83 -43.12
CA VAL A 70 -7.67 4.86 -42.95
C VAL A 70 -7.95 4.20 -44.30
N PRO A 71 -7.95 2.86 -44.36
CA PRO A 71 -9.06 2.20 -45.02
C PRO A 71 -9.74 1.12 -44.17
N ASN A 72 -10.96 0.83 -44.61
CA ASN A 72 -12.08 0.11 -44.02
C ASN A 72 -12.01 -1.43 -44.09
N LYS A 73 -12.84 -2.06 -43.22
CA LYS A 73 -13.53 -3.38 -43.32
C LYS A 73 -12.75 -4.68 -43.03
N ALA A 74 -13.29 -5.49 -42.12
CA ALA A 74 -14.15 -6.65 -42.47
C ALA A 74 -14.70 -7.37 -41.21
N GLU A 75 -15.94 -7.87 -41.32
CA GLU A 75 -16.63 -8.71 -40.34
C GLU A 75 -16.13 -10.16 -40.38
N LEU A 76 -16.16 -10.86 -39.25
CA LEU A 76 -16.20 -12.33 -39.23
C LEU A 76 -17.01 -12.86 -38.04
N LYS A 77 -18.14 -13.50 -38.36
CA LYS A 77 -18.97 -14.33 -37.49
C LYS A 77 -18.26 -15.65 -37.18
N TYR A 78 -18.34 -16.16 -35.95
CA TYR A 78 -18.54 -17.61 -35.70
C TYR A 78 -19.19 -17.89 -34.32
N LYS A 79 -19.94 -19.00 -34.29
CA LYS A 79 -20.83 -19.51 -33.22
C LYS A 79 -20.12 -20.48 -32.26
N TYR A 80 -20.53 -20.39 -30.99
CA TYR A 80 -20.83 -21.43 -29.96
C TYR A 80 -19.93 -22.66 -29.77
N ASP A 81 -19.48 -22.92 -28.53
CA ASP A 81 -19.91 -24.13 -27.80
C ASP A 81 -19.73 -24.03 -26.27
N ASP A 82 -20.66 -24.67 -25.58
CA ASP A 82 -20.96 -24.59 -24.15
C ASP A 82 -20.24 -25.71 -23.38
N ARG A 83 -19.48 -25.36 -22.34
CA ARG A 83 -19.21 -26.30 -21.24
C ARG A 83 -18.78 -25.57 -19.98
N ALA A 84 -19.72 -25.51 -19.04
CA ALA A 84 -19.48 -25.20 -17.65
C ALA A 84 -18.55 -26.25 -17.01
N SER A 85 -17.58 -25.80 -16.23
CA SER A 85 -17.08 -26.54 -15.09
C SER A 85 -16.72 -25.56 -13.98
N SER A 86 -17.59 -25.54 -12.97
CA SER A 86 -17.31 -25.13 -11.60
C SER A 86 -16.19 -25.98 -10.98
N VAL A 87 -15.33 -25.38 -10.14
CA VAL A 87 -15.09 -25.77 -8.73
C VAL A 87 -13.94 -24.94 -8.13
N SER A 88 -14.28 -24.36 -6.97
CA SER A 88 -13.54 -23.97 -5.77
C SER A 88 -12.02 -24.08 -5.67
N GLY A 89 -11.41 -22.96 -5.26
CA GLY A 89 -10.64 -22.77 -4.03
C GLY A 89 -9.55 -23.79 -3.65
N ASP A 90 -8.29 -23.35 -3.75
CA ASP A 90 -7.44 -23.25 -2.55
C ASP A 90 -6.23 -22.36 -2.77
N SER A 91 -5.86 -21.65 -1.70
CA SER A 91 -4.74 -20.74 -1.61
C SER A 91 -3.40 -21.45 -1.71
N SER A 92 -2.55 -21.05 -2.66
CA SER A 92 -1.10 -21.11 -2.49
C SER A 92 -0.41 -20.15 -3.46
N ALA A 93 0.49 -19.34 -2.92
CA ALA A 93 1.34 -18.44 -3.67
C ALA A 93 2.30 -19.24 -4.55
N SER A 94 1.94 -19.41 -5.81
CA SER A 94 2.88 -19.65 -6.89
C SER A 94 2.79 -18.46 -7.83
N GLN A 95 3.94 -17.98 -8.29
CA GLN A 95 4.00 -17.12 -9.46
C GLN A 95 3.30 -17.90 -10.59
N GLN A 96 2.06 -17.55 -10.89
CA GLN A 96 1.45 -17.90 -12.14
C GLN A 96 2.14 -17.03 -13.18
N ASN A 97 3.32 -17.46 -13.60
CA ASN A 97 3.77 -17.13 -14.93
C ASN A 97 2.72 -17.77 -15.84
N ASP A 98 1.72 -16.99 -16.23
CA ASP A 98 0.84 -17.36 -17.32
C ASP A 98 1.77 -17.71 -18.48
N ASP A 99 1.83 -19.01 -18.78
CA ASP A 99 2.64 -19.54 -19.87
C ASP A 99 2.29 -18.73 -21.13
N GLU A 100 3.19 -17.82 -21.54
CA GLU A 100 2.93 -16.84 -22.60
C GLU A 100 2.52 -17.52 -23.91
N SER A 101 2.83 -18.80 -24.06
CA SER A 101 2.37 -19.63 -25.17
C SER A 101 0.85 -19.77 -25.25
N LYS A 102 0.12 -19.55 -24.14
CA LYS A 102 -1.34 -19.65 -24.03
C LYS A 102 -2.08 -18.33 -24.25
N LEU A 103 -1.36 -17.20 -24.29
CA LEU A 103 -1.99 -15.90 -24.55
C LEU A 103 -2.34 -15.74 -26.02
N THR A 104 -3.54 -15.22 -26.29
CA THR A 104 -3.94 -14.77 -27.61
C THR A 104 -3.08 -13.58 -28.07
N GLN A 105 -3.05 -13.32 -29.37
CA GLN A 105 -2.29 -12.17 -29.90
C GLN A 105 -2.78 -10.84 -29.32
N GLU A 106 -4.10 -10.68 -29.13
CA GLU A 106 -4.70 -9.49 -28.54
C GLU A 106 -4.27 -9.30 -27.09
N GLN A 107 -4.23 -10.36 -26.29
CA GLN A 107 -3.74 -10.33 -24.91
C GLN A 107 -2.24 -9.97 -24.83
N LYS A 108 -1.42 -10.47 -25.77
CA LYS A 108 0.01 -10.11 -25.85
C LYS A 108 0.20 -8.63 -26.15
N GLU A 109 -0.56 -8.08 -27.09
CA GLU A 109 -0.50 -6.65 -27.41
C GLU A 109 -1.04 -5.78 -26.27
N LEU A 110 -2.06 -6.26 -25.54
CA LEU A 110 -2.57 -5.58 -24.36
C LEU A 110 -1.56 -5.60 -23.20
N LYS A 111 -0.93 -6.75 -22.93
CA LYS A 111 0.12 -6.90 -21.90
C LYS A 111 1.25 -5.88 -22.08
N LYS A 112 1.81 -5.74 -23.28
CA LYS A 112 2.86 -4.75 -23.60
C LYS A 112 2.47 -3.30 -23.25
N LYS A 113 1.18 -2.97 -23.36
CA LYS A 113 0.66 -1.63 -23.09
C LYS A 113 0.49 -1.36 -21.60
N ILE A 114 0.17 -2.38 -20.81
CA ILE A 114 -0.26 -2.22 -19.41
C ILE A 114 0.75 -2.73 -18.37
N VAL A 115 1.74 -3.53 -18.78
CA VAL A 115 2.81 -4.06 -17.92
C VAL A 115 4.16 -3.46 -18.29
N GLU A 116 4.96 -3.15 -17.27
CA GLU A 116 6.39 -2.85 -17.42
C GLU A 116 7.16 -4.18 -17.49
N GLU A 117 7.59 -4.55 -18.70
CA GLU A 117 8.28 -5.83 -18.94
C GLU A 117 9.73 -5.81 -18.41
N ASP A 118 10.32 -4.62 -18.26
CA ASP A 118 11.63 -4.48 -17.64
C ASP A 118 11.48 -4.34 -16.12
N GLU A 119 11.66 -5.47 -15.42
CA GLU A 119 11.64 -5.51 -13.96
C GLU A 119 12.62 -4.50 -13.31
N GLU A 120 13.68 -4.08 -14.00
CA GLU A 120 14.60 -3.07 -13.49
C GLU A 120 14.03 -1.65 -13.54
N LYS A 121 13.11 -1.38 -14.47
CA LYS A 121 12.45 -0.09 -14.63
C LYS A 121 11.18 0.07 -13.82
N PHE A 122 10.56 -1.04 -13.40
CA PHE A 122 9.35 -0.98 -12.59
C PHE A 122 9.62 -0.32 -11.23
N ALA A 123 8.83 0.69 -10.89
CA ALA A 123 8.85 1.35 -9.59
C ALA A 123 7.45 1.33 -8.95
N PHE A 124 7.37 0.83 -7.72
CA PHE A 124 6.13 0.86 -6.95
C PHE A 124 5.88 2.27 -6.40
N ASN A 125 4.93 3.00 -6.99
CA ASN A 125 4.63 4.40 -6.67
C ASN A 125 3.24 4.61 -6.01
N TRP A 126 2.59 3.53 -5.60
CA TRP A 126 1.30 3.63 -4.94
C TRP A 126 1.44 4.13 -3.51
N THR A 127 0.47 4.94 -3.09
CA THR A 127 0.34 5.46 -1.73
C THR A 127 -1.05 5.12 -1.20
N LEU A 128 -1.24 5.17 0.13
CA LEU A 128 -2.56 5.04 0.73
C LEU A 128 -3.56 6.04 0.14
N ASP A 129 -3.16 7.29 -0.05
CA ASP A 129 -4.04 8.33 -0.57
C ASP A 129 -4.48 8.03 -2.01
N ASN A 130 -3.55 7.64 -2.89
CA ASN A 130 -3.86 7.26 -4.28
C ASN A 130 -4.74 6.02 -4.34
N PHE A 131 -4.48 5.03 -3.48
CA PHE A 131 -5.31 3.84 -3.38
C PHE A 131 -6.73 4.19 -2.94
N VAL A 132 -6.89 5.04 -1.92
CA VAL A 132 -8.20 5.47 -1.40
C VAL A 132 -8.96 6.33 -2.42
N GLU A 133 -8.26 7.20 -3.15
CA GLU A 133 -8.84 8.05 -4.19
C GLU A 133 -9.43 7.23 -5.34
N LEU A 134 -8.81 6.10 -5.70
CA LEU A 134 -9.35 5.19 -6.71
C LEU A 134 -10.63 4.53 -6.22
N LYS A 135 -11.79 4.98 -6.69
CA LYS A 135 -13.09 4.44 -6.29
C LYS A 135 -13.64 3.44 -7.31
N VAL A 136 -14.03 2.27 -6.82
CA VAL A 136 -14.90 1.34 -7.53
C VAL A 136 -16.33 1.87 -7.39
N LYS A 137 -16.99 2.17 -8.50
CA LYS A 137 -18.36 2.70 -8.49
C LYS A 137 -19.37 1.59 -8.78
N ASN A 138 -20.57 1.75 -8.22
CA ASN A 138 -21.68 0.86 -8.52
C ASN A 138 -22.08 0.94 -10.00
N GLY A 139 -22.37 -0.21 -10.60
CA GLY A 139 -22.86 -0.31 -11.98
C GLY A 139 -21.81 -0.60 -13.04
N GLY A 140 -20.58 -0.97 -12.68
CA GLY A 140 -19.55 -1.48 -13.60
C GLY A 140 -18.97 -0.41 -14.52
N THR A 141 -19.75 0.10 -15.47
CA THR A 141 -19.30 1.06 -16.50
C THR A 141 -19.10 2.49 -16.00
N ASN A 142 -19.51 2.79 -14.77
CA ASN A 142 -19.28 4.10 -14.15
C ASN A 142 -17.90 4.19 -13.48
N SER A 143 -17.24 3.05 -13.24
CA SER A 143 -15.90 2.96 -12.66
C SER A 143 -14.83 3.42 -13.65
N PRO A 144 -13.63 3.80 -13.16
CA PRO A 144 -12.51 4.11 -14.03
C PRO A 144 -12.17 2.96 -14.99
N THR A 145 -11.77 3.29 -16.21
CA THR A 145 -11.32 2.28 -17.18
C THR A 145 -9.88 1.85 -16.92
N LEU A 146 -9.48 0.71 -17.49
CA LEU A 146 -8.10 0.23 -17.48
C LEU A 146 -7.14 1.28 -18.06
N GLU A 147 -7.49 1.91 -19.17
CA GLU A 147 -6.69 2.96 -19.80
C GLU A 147 -6.52 4.18 -18.89
N GLU A 148 -7.60 4.62 -18.22
CA GLU A 148 -7.55 5.74 -17.27
C GLU A 148 -6.65 5.42 -16.07
N VAL A 149 -6.73 4.19 -15.54
CA VAL A 149 -5.89 3.75 -14.42
C VAL A 149 -4.43 3.68 -14.85
N ILE A 150 -4.11 3.09 -16.00
CA ILE A 150 -2.73 3.01 -16.50
C ILE A 150 -2.17 4.42 -16.79
N ALA A 151 -2.99 5.31 -17.37
CA ALA A 151 -2.57 6.69 -17.64
C ALA A 151 -2.26 7.47 -16.36
N LYS A 152 -3.04 7.25 -15.29
CA LYS A 152 -2.88 7.99 -14.03
C LYS A 152 -1.83 7.38 -13.09
N TYR A 153 -1.81 6.05 -12.97
CA TYR A 153 -1.00 5.34 -11.96
C TYR A 153 0.18 4.56 -12.56
N GLY A 154 0.30 4.55 -13.89
CA GLY A 154 1.38 3.88 -14.61
C GLY A 154 1.12 2.39 -14.83
N LYS A 155 2.07 1.78 -15.54
CA LYS A 155 2.05 0.35 -15.85
C LYS A 155 2.20 -0.51 -14.59
N ALA A 156 1.54 -1.66 -14.60
CA ALA A 156 1.64 -2.67 -13.57
C ALA A 156 2.96 -3.44 -13.65
N SER A 157 3.33 -4.14 -12.57
CA SER A 157 4.45 -5.09 -12.61
C SER A 157 4.07 -6.41 -13.27
N ASP A 158 2.78 -6.75 -13.27
CA ASP A 158 2.28 -7.98 -13.86
C ASP A 158 0.79 -7.87 -14.20
N VAL A 159 0.31 -8.80 -15.04
CA VAL A 159 -1.10 -8.92 -15.43
C VAL A 159 -1.50 -10.38 -15.60
N SER A 160 -2.72 -10.71 -15.15
CA SER A 160 -3.37 -11.98 -15.48
C SER A 160 -4.64 -11.75 -16.28
N PHE A 161 -4.94 -12.70 -17.17
CA PHE A 161 -6.10 -12.65 -18.06
C PHE A 161 -7.08 -13.78 -17.76
N ALA A 162 -8.36 -13.41 -17.63
CA ALA A 162 -9.48 -14.33 -17.65
C ALA A 162 -10.47 -13.92 -18.75
N LYS A 163 -11.48 -14.76 -19.03
CA LYS A 163 -12.36 -14.63 -20.22
C LYS A 163 -12.94 -13.23 -20.44
N LYS A 164 -13.30 -12.52 -19.38
CA LYS A 164 -13.83 -11.14 -19.42
C LYS A 164 -13.15 -10.23 -18.41
N GLU A 165 -12.03 -10.67 -17.82
CA GLU A 165 -11.40 -9.96 -16.72
C GLU A 165 -9.90 -9.82 -16.95
N VAL A 166 -9.39 -8.67 -16.56
CA VAL A 166 -7.97 -8.35 -16.52
C VAL A 166 -7.65 -7.99 -15.09
N THR A 167 -6.65 -8.64 -14.49
CA THR A 167 -6.18 -8.25 -13.16
C THR A 167 -4.76 -7.72 -13.26
N LEU A 168 -4.59 -6.44 -12.93
CA LEU A 168 -3.29 -5.81 -12.79
C LEU A 168 -2.73 -6.08 -11.40
N THR A 169 -1.44 -6.39 -11.34
CA THR A 169 -0.70 -6.52 -10.08
C THR A 169 0.42 -5.49 -10.07
N TYR A 170 0.44 -4.63 -9.04
CA TYR A 170 1.55 -3.73 -8.73
C TYR A 170 2.24 -4.27 -7.48
N LYS A 171 3.49 -4.70 -7.60
CA LYS A 171 4.21 -5.36 -6.51
C LYS A 171 5.61 -4.81 -6.35
N THR A 172 5.96 -4.39 -5.14
CA THR A 172 7.35 -4.02 -4.83
C THR A 172 8.27 -5.21 -5.05
N ARG A 173 9.42 -5.00 -5.70
CA ARG A 173 10.39 -6.07 -5.88
C ARG A 173 10.99 -6.46 -4.54
N ILE A 174 11.25 -7.75 -4.34
CA ILE A 174 11.81 -8.25 -3.07
C ILE A 174 13.14 -7.56 -2.73
N ILE A 175 13.96 -7.25 -3.74
CA ILE A 175 15.25 -6.56 -3.56
C ILE A 175 15.10 -5.11 -3.05
N ASP A 176 13.97 -4.47 -3.32
CA ASP A 176 13.68 -3.10 -2.88
C ASP A 176 12.99 -3.07 -1.51
N VAL A 177 12.50 -4.22 -1.02
CA VAL A 177 11.88 -4.31 0.30
C VAL A 177 12.97 -4.10 1.35
N PRO A 178 12.87 -3.06 2.20
CA PRO A 178 13.81 -2.89 3.28
C PRO A 178 13.77 -4.14 4.18
N ARG A 179 14.90 -4.82 4.31
CA ARG A 179 15.06 -6.06 5.11
C ARG A 179 14.62 -5.91 6.58
N TYR A 180 14.43 -4.68 7.04
CA TYR A 180 13.98 -4.29 8.38
C TYR A 180 12.85 -3.23 8.35
N GLY A 181 12.10 -3.14 7.25
CA GLY A 181 10.99 -2.19 7.05
C GLY A 181 9.72 -2.55 7.83
N ALA A 182 8.71 -1.67 7.75
CA ALA A 182 7.50 -1.71 8.59
C ALA A 182 6.74 -3.05 8.52
N SER A 183 6.58 -3.57 7.30
CA SER A 183 5.99 -4.87 7.05
C SER A 183 7.03 -6.00 6.89
N GLY A 184 8.22 -5.69 6.35
CA GLY A 184 9.20 -6.68 5.91
C GLY A 184 8.71 -7.52 4.72
N HIS A 185 7.62 -7.11 4.09
CA HIS A 185 6.96 -7.82 3.00
C HIS A 185 6.83 -6.89 1.77
N PRO A 186 6.87 -7.45 0.55
CA PRO A 186 6.51 -6.70 -0.65
C PRO A 186 5.13 -6.07 -0.52
N GLN A 187 5.02 -4.77 -0.81
CA GLN A 187 3.72 -4.13 -0.97
C GLN A 187 3.08 -4.64 -2.25
N GLU A 188 1.78 -4.88 -2.21
CA GLU A 188 1.04 -5.41 -3.35
C GLU A 188 -0.33 -4.73 -3.47
N ILE A 189 -0.66 -4.31 -4.68
CA ILE A 189 -1.99 -3.84 -5.07
C ILE A 189 -2.47 -4.68 -6.24
N SER A 190 -3.69 -5.19 -6.13
CA SER A 190 -4.38 -5.90 -7.19
C SER A 190 -5.61 -5.12 -7.63
N LEU A 191 -5.74 -4.87 -8.92
CA LEU A 191 -6.87 -4.17 -9.53
C LEU A 191 -7.50 -5.08 -10.58
N SER A 192 -8.76 -5.46 -10.39
CA SER A 192 -9.49 -6.29 -11.34
C SER A 192 -10.44 -5.43 -12.16
N PHE A 193 -10.44 -5.65 -13.46
CA PHE A 193 -11.26 -4.95 -14.43
C PHE A 193 -12.11 -5.94 -15.22
N TYR A 194 -13.31 -5.52 -15.61
CA TYR A 194 -14.28 -6.33 -16.35
C TYR A 194 -14.58 -5.72 -17.72
N ASP A 195 -14.58 -6.55 -18.75
CA ASP A 195 -15.06 -6.23 -20.09
C ASP A 195 -16.52 -6.69 -20.26
N PRO A 196 -17.51 -5.77 -20.15
CA PRO A 196 -18.92 -6.11 -20.28
C PRO A 196 -19.28 -6.60 -21.69
N ASP A 197 -18.60 -6.09 -22.72
CA ASP A 197 -18.93 -6.34 -24.12
C ASP A 197 -18.20 -7.56 -24.68
N SER A 198 -17.21 -8.09 -23.95
CA SER A 198 -16.39 -9.25 -24.36
C SER A 198 -15.70 -9.04 -25.71
N ASN A 199 -15.35 -7.79 -26.01
CA ASN A 199 -14.73 -7.36 -27.25
C ASN A 199 -13.25 -6.98 -27.07
N GLY A 200 -12.74 -7.03 -25.84
CA GLY A 200 -11.36 -6.73 -25.47
C GLY A 200 -10.97 -5.26 -25.56
N LYS A 201 -11.93 -4.33 -25.75
CA LYS A 201 -11.65 -2.90 -26.01
C LYS A 201 -11.71 -2.01 -24.79
N THR A 202 -12.58 -2.29 -23.83
CA THR A 202 -12.76 -1.44 -22.65
C THR A 202 -13.03 -2.29 -21.44
N TYR A 203 -12.19 -2.10 -20.42
CA TYR A 203 -12.31 -2.80 -19.15
C TYR A 203 -12.56 -1.78 -18.05
N TYR A 204 -13.53 -2.05 -17.19
CA TYR A 204 -13.90 -1.15 -16.09
C TYR A 204 -13.50 -1.75 -14.75
N LEU A 205 -12.97 -0.93 -13.85
CA LEU A 205 -12.54 -1.37 -12.53
C LEU A 205 -13.74 -1.93 -11.74
N ILE A 206 -13.65 -3.19 -11.34
CA ILE A 206 -14.70 -3.88 -10.55
C ILE A 206 -14.24 -4.22 -9.13
N ASN A 207 -12.92 -4.32 -8.91
CA ASN A 207 -12.38 -4.63 -7.60
C ASN A 207 -10.98 -4.04 -7.43
N LYS A 208 -10.63 -3.74 -6.18
CA LYS A 208 -9.28 -3.39 -5.78
C LYS A 208 -8.94 -4.02 -4.45
N SER A 209 -7.69 -4.39 -4.24
CA SER A 209 -7.19 -4.80 -2.94
C SER A 209 -5.75 -4.36 -2.77
N ALA A 210 -5.36 -4.13 -1.51
CA ALA A 210 -4.00 -3.87 -1.11
C ALA A 210 -3.58 -4.82 0.01
N VAL A 211 -2.29 -5.17 0.03
CA VAL A 211 -1.65 -5.93 1.10
C VAL A 211 -0.29 -5.30 1.38
N TYR A 212 0.03 -5.14 2.67
CA TYR A 212 1.28 -4.52 3.12
C TYR A 212 1.48 -3.11 2.56
N LEU A 213 0.37 -2.38 2.35
CA LEU A 213 0.47 -0.98 1.93
C LEU A 213 1.07 -0.17 3.07
N ASP A 214 2.21 0.46 2.81
CA ASP A 214 2.91 1.25 3.81
C ASP A 214 2.48 2.71 3.74
N ASP A 215 2.43 3.35 4.90
CA ASP A 215 2.18 4.78 5.00
C ASP A 215 2.95 5.39 6.18
N SER A 216 3.59 6.52 5.93
CA SER A 216 4.43 7.22 6.92
C SER A 216 3.69 7.60 8.22
N ARG A 217 2.35 7.71 8.19
CA ARG A 217 1.50 8.00 9.34
C ARG A 217 1.37 6.83 10.31
N TYR A 218 1.67 5.61 9.87
CA TYR A 218 1.46 4.36 10.61
C TYR A 218 2.74 3.51 10.70
N LEU A 219 3.90 4.15 10.79
CA LEU A 219 5.18 3.47 10.89
C LEU A 219 5.35 2.77 12.25
N PRO A 220 5.96 1.57 12.29
CA PRO A 220 6.31 0.92 13.53
C PRO A 220 7.58 1.54 14.14
N ALA A 221 7.80 1.21 15.41
CA ALA A 221 9.04 1.50 16.11
C ALA A 221 10.23 0.80 15.44
N THR A 222 11.38 1.45 15.41
CA THR A 222 12.62 0.74 15.10
C THR A 222 12.95 -0.29 16.18
N LYS A 223 13.81 -1.27 15.85
CA LYS A 223 14.21 -2.36 16.77
C LYS A 223 14.78 -1.85 18.11
N ASP A 224 15.39 -0.67 18.12
CA ASP A 224 15.98 -0.07 19.32
C ASP A 224 15.01 0.84 20.09
N GLU A 225 13.93 1.29 19.46
CA GLU A 225 12.89 2.10 20.07
C GLU A 225 11.77 1.25 20.69
N PHE A 226 11.54 0.04 20.16
CA PHE A 226 10.44 -0.80 20.63
C PHE A 226 10.65 -1.31 22.07
N VAL A 227 9.68 -1.03 22.93
CA VAL A 227 9.60 -1.56 24.29
C VAL A 227 8.19 -2.10 24.50
N PHE A 228 8.07 -3.39 24.82
CA PHE A 228 6.79 -4.00 25.14
C PHE A 228 6.35 -3.54 26.54
N LYS A 229 5.23 -2.81 26.62
CA LYS A 229 4.70 -2.20 27.85
C LYS A 229 3.35 -2.75 28.30
N TRP A 230 2.72 -3.59 27.48
CA TRP A 230 1.37 -4.07 27.72
C TRP A 230 1.30 -4.99 28.92
N LYS A 231 0.25 -4.80 29.72
CA LYS A 231 -0.18 -5.68 30.79
C LYS A 231 -1.57 -6.22 30.50
N SER A 232 -1.99 -7.26 31.23
CA SER A 232 -3.31 -7.86 31.01
C SER A 232 -4.44 -6.86 31.33
N GLU A 233 -4.27 -6.01 32.34
CA GLU A 233 -5.28 -5.03 32.78
C GLU A 233 -5.45 -3.87 31.78
N ASP A 234 -4.41 -3.57 31.00
CA ASP A 234 -4.48 -2.51 29.98
C ASP A 234 -5.53 -2.83 28.91
N MET A 235 -5.82 -4.12 28.69
CA MET A 235 -6.77 -4.61 27.70
C MET A 235 -8.20 -4.19 28.04
N ASP A 236 -8.54 -4.16 29.33
CA ASP A 236 -9.87 -3.79 29.81
C ASP A 236 -10.12 -2.28 29.67
N THR A 237 -9.06 -1.50 29.48
CA THR A 237 -9.14 -0.06 29.21
C THR A 237 -9.39 0.26 27.73
N LEU A 238 -9.36 -0.76 26.86
CA LEU A 238 -9.54 -0.58 25.43
C LEU A 238 -11.00 -0.33 25.07
N LYS A 239 -11.30 0.84 24.48
CA LYS A 239 -12.60 1.07 23.85
C LYS A 239 -12.59 0.46 22.46
N ILE A 240 -13.24 -0.69 22.34
CA ILE A 240 -13.43 -1.40 21.07
C ILE A 240 -14.72 -0.90 20.42
N GLY A 241 -14.63 -0.51 19.15
CA GLY A 241 -15.77 -0.06 18.36
C GLY A 241 -16.52 -1.21 17.71
N ASP A 242 -17.34 -0.87 16.72
CA ASP A 242 -17.97 -1.87 15.86
C ASP A 242 -16.92 -2.77 15.20
N TRP A 243 -17.14 -4.08 15.18
CA TRP A 243 -16.13 -5.03 14.71
C TRP A 243 -15.87 -4.97 13.19
N ARG A 244 -16.87 -4.51 12.40
CA ARG A 244 -16.75 -4.37 10.94
C ARG A 244 -16.13 -3.03 10.57
N TYR A 245 -16.59 -1.97 11.23
CA TYR A 245 -16.32 -0.59 10.83
C TYR A 245 -15.41 0.17 11.80
N GLY A 246 -15.11 -0.36 12.98
CA GLY A 246 -14.33 0.31 14.03
C GLY A 246 -15.04 1.50 14.69
N LYS A 247 -16.26 1.83 14.25
CA LYS A 247 -16.98 3.03 14.69
C LYS A 247 -17.15 3.04 16.20
N GLY A 248 -16.76 4.16 16.83
CA GLY A 248 -16.84 4.35 18.27
C GLY A 248 -15.66 3.80 19.07
N GLY A 249 -14.72 3.07 18.45
CA GLY A 249 -13.49 2.59 19.07
C GLY A 249 -12.43 3.68 19.24
N MET A 250 -11.38 3.39 20.00
CA MET A 250 -10.20 4.27 20.09
C MET A 250 -9.48 4.37 18.74
N THR A 251 -8.95 5.55 18.46
CA THR A 251 -8.08 5.80 17.31
C THR A 251 -6.71 5.15 17.49
N TYR A 252 -6.04 4.87 16.37
CA TYR A 252 -4.65 4.41 16.39
C TYR A 252 -3.72 5.36 17.17
N GLN A 253 -3.92 6.67 17.00
CA GLN A 253 -3.12 7.70 17.67
C GLN A 253 -3.27 7.63 19.19
N GLU A 254 -4.50 7.49 19.70
CA GLU A 254 -4.74 7.32 21.15
C GLU A 254 -4.04 6.08 21.71
N VAL A 255 -4.02 4.97 20.96
CA VAL A 255 -3.31 3.75 21.36
C VAL A 255 -1.80 3.98 21.38
N VAL A 256 -1.24 4.63 20.35
CA VAL A 256 0.19 4.95 20.29
C VAL A 256 0.61 5.92 21.39
N GLU A 257 -0.21 6.91 21.73
CA GLU A 257 0.07 7.85 22.82
C GLU A 257 0.16 7.12 24.18
N ARG A 258 -0.68 6.11 24.39
CA ARG A 258 -0.71 5.33 25.64
C ARG A 258 0.39 4.27 25.71
N PHE A 259 0.56 3.49 24.64
CA PHE A 259 1.37 2.27 24.65
C PHE A 259 2.69 2.40 23.89
N GLY A 260 2.90 3.51 23.18
CA GLY A 260 4.04 3.73 22.30
C GLY A 260 3.83 3.15 20.90
N LEU A 261 4.85 3.28 20.06
CA LEU A 261 4.80 2.74 18.70
C LEU A 261 4.82 1.20 18.71
N PRO A 262 4.09 0.55 17.79
CA PRO A 262 4.05 -0.90 17.66
C PRO A 262 5.34 -1.46 17.06
N SER A 263 5.54 -2.77 17.17
CA SER A 263 6.68 -3.46 16.53
C SER A 263 6.46 -3.73 15.05
N HIS A 264 5.20 -3.77 14.60
CA HIS A 264 4.84 -4.04 13.22
C HIS A 264 3.47 -3.44 12.89
N THR A 265 3.33 -2.96 11.66
CA THR A 265 2.09 -2.43 11.10
C THR A 265 1.88 -2.98 9.68
N ASN A 266 0.62 -3.08 9.27
CA ASN A 266 0.22 -3.51 7.93
C ASN A 266 -1.12 -2.88 7.58
N ILE A 267 -1.23 -2.26 6.41
CA ILE A 267 -2.51 -1.81 5.86
C ILE A 267 -2.93 -2.77 4.74
N SER A 268 -4.15 -3.30 4.85
CA SER A 268 -4.69 -4.23 3.86
C SER A 268 -6.20 -4.11 3.70
N GLY A 269 -6.71 -4.58 2.56
CA GLY A 269 -8.14 -4.61 2.22
C GLY A 269 -8.47 -3.83 0.96
N SER A 270 -9.76 -3.58 0.74
CA SER A 270 -10.30 -3.06 -0.52
C SER A 270 -10.81 -1.61 -0.47
N ASP A 271 -10.90 -0.99 0.71
CA ASP A 271 -11.47 0.36 0.91
C ASP A 271 -12.84 0.55 0.21
N THR A 272 -13.75 -0.40 0.38
CA THR A 272 -15.14 -0.30 -0.10
C THR A 272 -16.08 -0.01 1.07
N ASP A 273 -17.31 0.45 0.78
CA ASP A 273 -18.31 0.81 1.80
C ASP A 273 -18.62 -0.32 2.80
N TYR A 274 -18.49 -1.57 2.35
CA TYR A 274 -18.72 -2.79 3.16
C TYR A 274 -17.43 -3.47 3.62
N SER A 275 -16.27 -3.00 3.18
CA SER A 275 -14.96 -3.56 3.49
C SER A 275 -13.92 -2.42 3.60
N PRO A 276 -13.95 -1.65 4.69
CA PRO A 276 -12.98 -0.59 4.93
C PRO A 276 -11.58 -1.18 5.07
N LEU A 277 -10.56 -0.37 4.78
CA LEU A 277 -9.18 -0.77 5.01
C LEU A 277 -8.94 -1.15 6.47
N THR A 278 -8.08 -2.14 6.66
CA THR A 278 -7.65 -2.61 7.96
C THR A 278 -6.23 -2.14 8.20
N LEU A 279 -5.99 -1.47 9.32
CA LEU A 279 -4.65 -1.28 9.86
C LEU A 279 -4.45 -2.34 10.95
N GLN A 280 -3.65 -3.35 10.65
CA GLN A 280 -3.22 -4.32 11.64
C GLN A 280 -1.99 -3.78 12.37
N VAL A 281 -2.04 -3.84 13.70
CA VAL A 281 -0.99 -3.33 14.58
C VAL A 281 -0.58 -4.44 15.54
N ASN A 282 0.71 -4.72 15.60
CA ASN A 282 1.26 -5.77 16.44
C ASN A 282 2.30 -5.20 17.41
N TYR A 283 2.09 -5.43 18.70
CA TYR A 283 3.08 -5.29 19.75
C TYR A 283 3.59 -6.68 20.10
N ILE A 284 4.77 -7.02 19.61
CA ILE A 284 5.41 -8.32 19.81
C ILE A 284 6.84 -8.06 20.27
N ASN A 285 7.26 -8.75 21.33
CA ASN A 285 8.65 -8.69 21.76
C ASN A 285 9.57 -9.42 20.79
N ILE A 286 10.03 -8.73 19.74
CA ILE A 286 10.91 -9.27 18.70
C ILE A 286 12.29 -9.70 19.22
N ARG A 287 12.67 -9.33 20.44
CA ARG A 287 13.97 -9.71 21.05
C ARG A 287 13.96 -11.09 21.71
N ARG A 288 12.78 -11.67 21.95
CA ARG A 288 12.64 -13.01 22.53
C ARG A 288 12.55 -14.08 21.44
N SER A 289 12.92 -15.32 21.77
CA SER A 289 12.79 -16.47 20.86
C SER A 289 11.32 -16.79 20.53
N ASN A 290 11.04 -17.50 19.44
CA ASN A 290 9.67 -17.81 19.03
C ASN A 290 8.86 -18.60 20.09
N THR A 291 9.53 -19.38 20.93
CA THR A 291 8.95 -20.10 22.08
C THR A 291 8.60 -19.15 23.23
N GLU A 292 9.43 -18.15 23.49
CA GLU A 292 9.21 -17.13 24.54
C GLU A 292 8.24 -16.01 24.10
N ARG A 293 8.12 -15.76 22.79
CA ARG A 293 7.15 -14.79 22.20
C ARG A 293 5.70 -15.20 22.37
N LYS A 294 5.41 -16.47 22.71
CA LYS A 294 4.04 -16.99 22.82
C LYS A 294 3.23 -16.30 23.92
N SER A 295 3.89 -15.59 24.85
CA SER A 295 3.27 -14.99 26.03
C SER A 295 3.34 -13.45 26.08
N ASP A 296 3.85 -12.76 25.05
CA ASP A 296 3.92 -11.29 25.04
C ASP A 296 3.53 -10.73 23.66
N ARG A 297 2.25 -10.92 23.29
CA ARG A 297 1.69 -10.43 22.02
C ARG A 297 0.34 -9.75 22.24
N VAL A 298 0.26 -8.53 21.72
CA VAL A 298 -1.00 -7.80 21.52
C VAL A 298 -1.14 -7.48 20.04
N SER A 299 -2.22 -7.97 19.44
CA SER A 299 -2.61 -7.71 18.06
C SER A 299 -3.89 -6.91 18.06
N LEU A 300 -3.88 -5.76 17.40
CA LEU A 300 -5.01 -4.84 17.29
C LEU A 300 -5.36 -4.69 15.81
N ASN A 301 -6.65 -4.76 15.50
CA ASN A 301 -7.16 -4.50 14.17
C ASN A 301 -7.99 -3.21 14.21
N PHE A 302 -7.58 -2.24 13.41
CA PHE A 302 -8.29 -0.98 13.26
C PHE A 302 -8.94 -0.93 11.88
N ARG A 303 -10.07 -0.22 11.77
CA ARG A 303 -10.80 0.00 10.52
C ARG A 303 -10.72 1.46 10.12
N ARG A 304 -10.45 1.72 8.86
CA ARG A 304 -10.43 3.08 8.30
C ARG A 304 -11.83 3.69 8.37
N GLN A 305 -11.90 4.93 8.85
CA GLN A 305 -13.11 5.75 8.90
C GLN A 305 -13.19 6.65 7.65
N GLU A 306 -14.35 7.27 7.43
CA GLU A 306 -14.56 8.22 6.32
C GLU A 306 -13.59 9.40 6.37
N ASP A 307 -13.28 9.91 7.57
CA ASP A 307 -12.31 11.00 7.81
C ASP A 307 -10.85 10.57 7.64
N GLY A 308 -10.60 9.29 7.32
CA GLY A 308 -9.27 8.72 7.12
C GLY A 308 -8.55 8.27 8.39
N SER A 309 -9.14 8.46 9.57
CA SER A 309 -8.64 7.89 10.81
C SER A 309 -8.82 6.36 10.84
N PHE A 310 -8.08 5.68 11.72
CA PHE A 310 -8.24 4.25 11.95
C PHE A 310 -8.72 4.03 13.38
N CYS A 311 -9.89 3.41 13.55
CA CYS A 311 -10.50 3.14 14.86
C CYS A 311 -10.52 1.64 15.19
N LEU A 312 -10.28 1.33 16.46
CA LEU A 312 -10.10 -0.02 16.97
C LEU A 312 -11.40 -0.82 16.85
N ALA A 313 -11.34 -1.95 16.17
CA ALA A 313 -12.49 -2.82 15.93
C ALA A 313 -12.34 -4.19 16.59
N ASP A 314 -11.11 -4.67 16.76
CA ASP A 314 -10.86 -5.99 17.29
C ASP A 314 -9.47 -6.08 17.93
N VAL A 315 -9.35 -6.99 18.91
CA VAL A 315 -8.18 -7.15 19.75
C VAL A 315 -7.96 -8.63 20.03
N THR A 316 -6.76 -9.13 19.74
CA THR A 316 -6.32 -10.47 20.11
C THR A 316 -5.09 -10.37 21.02
N LYS A 317 -5.14 -11.05 22.17
CA LYS A 317 -4.02 -11.09 23.13
C LYS A 317 -3.51 -12.50 23.37
N ARG A 318 -2.20 -12.57 23.63
CA ARG A 318 -1.53 -13.67 24.32
C ARG A 318 -0.51 -13.04 25.25
N ILE A 319 -0.96 -12.76 26.48
CA ILE A 319 -0.21 -12.18 27.60
C ILE A 319 -0.25 -13.24 28.71
#